data_AF-A0A4U1J703-F1
#
_entry.id   AF-A0A4U1J703-F1
#
_cell.length_a   1.000
_cell.length_b   1.000
_cell.length_c   1.000
_cell.angle_alpha   90.00
_cell.angle_beta   90.00
_cell.angle_gamma   90.00
#
_symmetry.space_group_name_H-M   'P 1'
#
loop_
_entity.id
_entity.type
_entity.pdbx_description
1 polymer ?
#
loop_
_entity_poly.entity_id
_entity_poly.type
_entity_poly.pdbx_seq_one_letter_code
_entity_poly.pdbx_strand_id
1 'polypeptide(L)'
;MRNLHLGDLDIGLKNLATERKADLDLSAAGKLYGPMLARRHESIQNLPEVLRKRPLVAELEATDDRHDGYGGAIFAYVEAILLLPIASDATRAAALRIREAFVPNRTGLTDSYAEEAATAMKNRPKLAELEADLKMFPAPDGKTLHDWVSGFLDAGDDLSTLLNERSLVGVSSNENGTKLRSETIKLLYQFRATLRTEMEENPALPRDLERRLFSYFDELNTRRKRSGKSKTEAPAEGSAPTGNPGG
;
A
#
# COMPACT_ATOMS: atom_id res chain seq x y z
N MET A 1 -16.53 3.95 -9.09
CA MET A 1 -15.34 4.69 -9.55
C MET A 1 -14.88 5.79 -8.59
N ARG A 2 -15.65 6.16 -7.55
CA ARG A 2 -15.24 7.21 -6.58
C ARG A 2 -13.89 6.99 -5.87
N ASN A 3 -13.36 5.77 -5.86
CA ASN A 3 -12.12 5.41 -5.16
C ASN A 3 -10.88 5.37 -6.07
N LEU A 4 -11.03 5.64 -7.37
CA LEU A 4 -9.92 5.68 -8.31
C LEU A 4 -9.03 6.89 -8.03
N HIS A 5 -7.72 6.72 -8.06
CA HIS A 5 -6.72 7.80 -8.00
C HIS A 5 -6.23 8.14 -9.41
N LEU A 6 -5.39 9.18 -9.55
CA LEU A 6 -4.87 9.60 -10.86
C LEU A 6 -4.12 8.47 -11.60
N GLY A 7 -3.29 7.68 -10.89
CA GLY A 7 -2.63 6.51 -11.49
C GLY A 7 -3.61 5.41 -11.94
N ASP A 8 -4.73 5.22 -11.26
CA ASP A 8 -5.75 4.26 -11.70
C ASP A 8 -6.49 4.78 -12.94
N LEU A 9 -6.78 6.08 -12.97
CA LEU A 9 -7.39 6.75 -14.12
C LEU A 9 -6.46 6.72 -15.33
N ASP A 10 -5.16 6.90 -15.12
CA ASP A 10 -4.14 6.84 -16.17
C ASP A 10 -4.18 5.50 -16.93
N ILE A 11 -3.97 4.40 -16.19
CA ILE A 11 -3.93 3.06 -16.76
C ILE A 11 -5.31 2.68 -17.33
N GLY A 12 -6.40 3.05 -16.64
CA GLY A 12 -7.75 2.79 -17.10
C GLY A 12 -8.10 3.50 -18.42
N LEU A 13 -7.73 4.78 -18.56
CA LEU A 13 -7.95 5.55 -19.79
C LEU A 13 -7.07 5.07 -20.93
N LYS A 14 -5.81 4.69 -20.65
CA LYS A 14 -4.93 4.05 -21.64
C LYS A 14 -5.57 2.76 -22.17
N ASN A 15 -6.06 1.88 -21.28
CA ASN A 15 -6.72 0.64 -21.66
C ASN A 15 -7.99 0.90 -22.49
N LEU A 16 -8.78 1.91 -22.13
CA LEU A 16 -9.97 2.30 -22.89
C LEU A 16 -9.63 2.76 -24.31
N ALA A 17 -8.56 3.56 -24.46
CA ALA A 17 -8.14 4.13 -25.74
C ALA A 17 -7.39 3.14 -26.66
N THR A 18 -6.94 2.02 -26.11
CA THR A 18 -6.14 1.00 -26.84
C THR A 18 -6.93 -0.30 -26.94
N GLU A 19 -6.89 -1.12 -25.88
CA GLU A 19 -7.48 -2.45 -25.85
C GLU A 19 -9.00 -2.46 -26.08
N ARG A 20 -9.71 -1.41 -25.65
CA ARG A 20 -11.18 -1.31 -25.76
C ARG A 20 -11.64 -0.31 -26.82
N LYS A 21 -10.73 0.14 -27.70
CA LYS A 21 -11.03 1.16 -28.71
C LYS A 21 -12.13 0.71 -29.68
N ALA A 22 -12.08 -0.55 -30.11
CA ALA A 22 -13.09 -1.09 -31.01
C ALA A 22 -14.49 -1.06 -30.39
N ASP A 23 -14.63 -1.49 -29.13
CA ASP A 23 -15.89 -1.40 -28.39
C ASP A 23 -16.34 0.05 -28.19
N LEU A 24 -15.39 0.96 -27.94
CA LEU A 24 -15.68 2.39 -27.75
C LEU A 24 -16.29 2.97 -29.03
N ASP A 25 -15.79 2.58 -30.19
CA ASP A 25 -16.24 3.07 -31.49
C ASP A 25 -17.60 2.48 -31.95
N LEU A 26 -18.14 1.48 -31.26
CA LEU A 26 -19.44 0.89 -31.59
C LEU A 26 -20.61 1.84 -31.27
N SER A 27 -20.45 2.71 -30.27
CA SER A 27 -21.53 3.56 -29.75
C SER A 27 -21.35 5.03 -30.10
N ALA A 28 -22.44 5.76 -30.29
CA ALA A 28 -22.42 7.21 -30.45
C ALA A 28 -21.89 7.89 -29.18
N ALA A 29 -22.27 7.38 -27.99
CA ALA A 29 -21.72 7.81 -26.72
C ALA A 29 -20.19 7.63 -26.69
N GLY A 30 -19.67 6.48 -27.10
CA GLY A 30 -18.24 6.23 -27.12
C GLY A 30 -17.48 7.15 -28.08
N LYS A 31 -18.05 7.46 -29.26
CA LYS A 31 -17.49 8.45 -30.19
C LYS A 31 -17.52 9.88 -29.63
N LEU A 32 -18.54 10.23 -28.85
CA LEU A 32 -18.66 11.53 -28.21
C LEU A 32 -17.66 11.70 -27.05
N TYR A 33 -17.64 10.74 -26.12
CA TYR A 33 -16.85 10.83 -24.90
C TYR A 33 -15.39 10.40 -25.08
N GLY A 34 -15.09 9.55 -26.06
CA GLY A 34 -13.74 9.03 -26.32
C GLY A 34 -12.67 10.13 -26.47
N PRO A 35 -12.86 11.11 -27.38
CA PRO A 35 -11.93 12.24 -27.52
C PRO A 35 -11.81 13.09 -26.25
N MET A 36 -12.90 13.26 -25.50
CA MET A 36 -12.88 14.02 -24.24
C MET A 36 -12.05 13.30 -23.18
N LEU A 37 -12.21 11.98 -23.07
CA LEU A 37 -11.45 11.12 -22.16
C LEU A 37 -9.97 11.03 -22.56
N ALA A 38 -9.65 11.03 -23.85
CA ALA A 38 -8.27 11.09 -24.35
C ALA A 38 -7.56 12.40 -23.93
N ARG A 39 -8.24 13.56 -24.03
CA ARG A 39 -7.69 14.84 -23.53
C ARG A 39 -7.45 14.83 -22.02
N ARG A 40 -8.33 14.16 -21.26
CA ARG A 40 -8.12 13.98 -19.81
C ARG A 40 -6.91 13.08 -19.53
N HIS A 41 -6.74 12.00 -20.27
CA HIS A 41 -5.56 11.13 -20.17
C HIS A 41 -4.26 11.91 -20.47
N GLU A 42 -4.23 12.72 -21.52
CA GLU A 42 -3.09 13.59 -21.83
C GLU A 42 -2.82 14.60 -20.70
N SER A 43 -3.86 15.23 -20.17
CA SER A 43 -3.74 16.12 -19.01
C SER A 43 -3.16 15.42 -17.79
N ILE A 44 -3.52 14.14 -17.57
CA ILE A 44 -2.96 13.32 -16.49
C ILE A 44 -1.49 13.05 -16.77
N GLN A 45 -1.12 12.64 -17.98
CA GLN A 45 0.27 12.36 -18.38
C GLN A 45 1.20 13.57 -18.23
N ASN A 46 0.68 14.78 -18.44
CA ASN A 46 1.43 16.03 -18.30
C ASN A 46 1.63 16.47 -16.84
N LEU A 47 1.02 15.80 -15.86
CA LEU A 47 1.30 16.07 -14.46
C LEU A 47 2.72 15.60 -14.08
N PRO A 48 3.40 16.30 -13.16
CA PRO A 48 4.59 15.80 -12.50
C PRO A 48 4.40 14.36 -12.03
N GLU A 49 5.43 13.53 -12.18
CA GLU A 49 5.35 12.10 -11.84
C GLU A 49 4.92 11.86 -10.40
N VAL A 50 5.34 12.72 -9.48
CA VAL A 50 4.96 12.73 -8.05
C VAL A 50 3.45 12.92 -7.81
N LEU A 51 2.69 13.43 -8.78
CA LEU A 51 1.22 13.55 -8.72
C LEU A 51 0.50 12.42 -9.46
N ARG A 52 1.20 11.75 -10.38
CA ARG A 52 0.68 10.58 -11.11
C ARG A 52 0.84 9.29 -10.29
N LYS A 53 1.95 9.18 -9.56
CA LYS A 53 2.25 8.10 -8.63
C LYS A 53 2.02 8.55 -7.20
N ARG A 54 1.77 7.60 -6.29
CA ARG A 54 1.74 7.87 -4.86
C ARG A 54 3.19 8.18 -4.44
N PRO A 55 3.51 9.39 -3.93
CA PRO A 55 4.90 9.76 -3.67
C PRO A 55 5.51 8.89 -2.57
N LEU A 56 6.82 8.67 -2.65
CA LEU A 56 7.65 7.97 -1.67
C LEU A 56 7.23 6.51 -1.39
N VAL A 57 6.56 5.83 -2.33
CA VAL A 57 6.11 4.43 -2.12
C VAL A 57 7.29 3.48 -1.93
N ALA A 58 8.29 3.54 -2.82
CA ALA A 58 9.43 2.64 -2.75
C ALA A 58 10.28 2.90 -1.51
N GLU A 59 10.41 4.16 -1.12
CA GLU A 59 11.14 4.60 0.07
C GLU A 59 10.43 4.19 1.37
N LEU A 60 9.10 4.28 1.40
CA LEU A 60 8.29 3.76 2.51
C LEU A 60 8.38 2.23 2.60
N GLU A 61 8.21 1.51 1.48
CA GLU A 61 8.33 0.04 1.44
C GLU A 61 9.73 -0.43 1.87
N ALA A 62 10.80 0.18 1.36
CA ALA A 62 12.16 -0.19 1.77
C ALA A 62 12.48 0.16 3.24
N THR A 63 11.83 1.17 3.80
CA THR A 63 12.00 1.53 5.22
C THR A 63 11.22 0.58 6.13
N ASP A 64 10.02 0.20 5.71
CA ASP A 64 9.18 -0.82 6.33
C ASP A 64 9.89 -2.18 6.37
N ASP A 65 10.45 -2.63 5.23
CA ASP A 65 11.24 -3.87 5.17
C ASP A 65 12.41 -3.88 6.17
N ARG A 66 13.07 -2.73 6.36
CA ARG A 66 14.14 -2.59 7.37
C ARG A 66 13.59 -2.65 8.78
N HIS A 67 12.50 -1.94 9.06
CA HIS A 67 11.82 -1.94 10.35
C HIS A 67 11.40 -3.37 10.74
N ASP A 68 10.69 -4.07 9.86
CA ASP A 68 10.23 -5.43 10.07
C ASP A 68 11.37 -6.44 10.15
N GLY A 69 12.41 -6.24 9.34
CA GLY A 69 13.63 -7.05 9.39
C GLY A 69 14.29 -7.00 10.77
N TYR A 70 14.48 -5.79 11.33
CA TYR A 70 15.00 -5.64 12.68
C TYR A 70 14.04 -6.18 13.74
N GLY A 71 12.76 -5.80 13.68
CA GLY A 71 11.75 -6.24 14.64
C GLY A 71 11.61 -7.76 14.71
N GLY A 72 11.62 -8.41 13.55
CA GLY A 72 11.57 -9.87 13.43
C GLY A 72 12.82 -10.53 14.00
N ALA A 73 14.01 -9.98 13.74
CA ALA A 73 15.27 -10.48 14.30
C ALA A 73 15.32 -10.33 15.83
N ILE A 74 14.92 -9.17 16.36
CA ILE A 74 14.82 -8.91 17.81
C ILE A 74 13.90 -9.92 18.47
N PHE A 75 12.69 -10.11 17.91
CA PHE A 75 11.71 -11.05 18.46
C PHE A 75 12.26 -12.48 18.48
N ALA A 76 12.79 -12.96 17.36
CA ALA A 76 13.31 -14.32 17.26
C ALA A 76 14.49 -14.56 18.21
N TYR A 77 15.40 -13.61 18.32
CA TYR A 77 16.55 -13.70 19.22
C TYR A 77 16.10 -13.79 20.68
N VAL A 78 15.19 -12.89 21.10
CA VAL A 78 14.69 -12.86 22.47
C VAL A 78 13.92 -14.14 22.82
N GLU A 79 13.07 -14.63 21.92
CA GLU A 79 12.37 -15.90 22.14
C GLU A 79 13.33 -17.08 22.29
N ALA A 80 14.43 -17.11 21.52
CA ALA A 80 15.45 -18.15 21.66
C ALA A 80 16.11 -18.13 23.06
N ILE A 81 16.40 -16.94 23.60
CA ILE A 81 16.92 -16.78 24.97
C ILE A 81 15.90 -17.28 26.01
N LEU A 82 14.62 -16.96 25.84
CA LEU A 82 13.57 -17.37 26.78
C LEU A 82 13.38 -18.89 26.81
N LEU A 83 13.57 -19.56 25.67
CA LEU A 83 13.47 -21.01 25.55
C LEU A 83 14.74 -21.76 25.98
N LEU A 84 15.89 -21.09 26.03
CA LEU A 84 17.17 -21.72 26.33
C LEU A 84 17.16 -22.31 27.77
N PRO A 85 17.32 -23.63 27.98
CA PRO A 85 17.19 -24.23 29.31
C PRO A 85 18.23 -23.72 30.32
N ILE A 86 19.40 -23.31 29.82
CA ILE A 86 20.55 -22.89 30.63
C ILE A 86 20.64 -21.37 30.83
N ALA A 87 19.70 -20.58 30.31
CA ALA A 87 19.69 -19.14 30.55
C ALA A 87 19.45 -18.84 32.04
N SER A 88 20.25 -17.93 32.58
CA SER A 88 20.08 -17.46 33.96
C SER A 88 18.79 -16.67 34.14
N ASP A 89 18.29 -16.57 35.37
CA ASP A 89 17.08 -15.79 35.68
C ASP A 89 17.25 -14.31 35.30
N ALA A 90 18.43 -13.74 35.53
CA ALA A 90 18.76 -12.37 35.13
C ALA A 90 18.69 -12.18 33.60
N THR A 91 19.23 -13.15 32.84
CA THR A 91 19.18 -13.15 31.38
C THR A 91 17.74 -13.25 30.86
N ARG A 92 16.91 -14.14 31.43
CA ARG A 92 15.49 -14.24 31.04
C ARG A 92 14.71 -12.98 31.37
N ALA A 93 14.94 -12.40 32.55
CA ALA A 93 14.26 -11.19 32.97
C ALA A 93 14.57 -10.00 32.05
N ALA A 94 15.83 -9.84 31.64
CA ALA A 94 16.22 -8.82 30.67
C ALA A 94 15.60 -9.06 29.29
N ALA A 95 15.61 -10.31 28.82
CA ALA A 95 14.97 -10.70 27.56
C ALA A 95 13.46 -10.38 27.55
N LEU A 96 12.74 -10.66 28.65
CA LEU A 96 11.32 -10.31 28.78
C LEU A 96 11.09 -8.79 28.72
N ARG A 97 11.88 -7.99 29.45
CA ARG A 97 11.75 -6.53 29.42
C ARG A 97 11.99 -5.97 28.02
N ILE A 98 13.00 -6.48 27.31
CA ILE A 98 13.28 -6.08 25.91
C ILE A 98 12.11 -6.45 25.00
N ARG A 99 11.56 -7.66 25.12
CA ARG A 99 10.40 -8.10 24.33
C ARG A 99 9.21 -7.18 24.56
N GLU A 100 8.83 -6.97 25.82
CA GLU A 100 7.69 -6.13 26.20
C GLU A 100 7.88 -4.66 25.79
N ALA A 101 9.11 -4.17 25.78
CA ALA A 101 9.41 -2.80 25.41
C ALA A 101 9.30 -2.54 23.91
N PHE A 102 9.86 -3.42 23.07
CA PHE A 102 10.08 -3.13 21.65
C PHE A 102 9.28 -4.01 20.70
N VAL A 103 9.13 -5.30 20.97
CA VAL A 103 8.41 -6.24 20.09
C VAL A 103 7.57 -7.24 20.91
N PRO A 104 6.45 -6.81 21.53
CA PRO A 104 5.68 -7.67 22.43
C PRO A 104 5.13 -8.94 21.74
N ASN A 105 4.78 -8.79 20.47
CA ASN A 105 4.28 -9.84 19.59
C ASN A 105 4.68 -9.53 18.14
N ARG A 106 4.66 -10.55 17.26
CA ARG A 106 4.98 -10.39 15.84
C ARG A 106 3.91 -9.67 15.04
N THR A 107 2.65 -9.67 15.50
CA THR A 107 1.55 -9.08 14.73
C THR A 107 1.68 -7.56 14.62
N GLY A 108 2.31 -6.91 15.59
CA GLY A 108 2.59 -5.47 15.54
C GLY A 108 3.63 -5.04 14.50
N LEU A 109 4.41 -5.99 13.94
CA LEU A 109 5.34 -5.76 12.81
C LEU A 109 4.64 -5.85 11.45
N THR A 110 3.34 -5.62 11.44
CA THR A 110 2.58 -5.55 10.20
C THR A 110 1.68 -4.33 10.21
N ASP A 111 1.81 -3.48 11.22
CA ASP A 111 0.86 -2.41 11.46
C ASP A 111 0.99 -1.34 10.37
N SER A 112 0.08 -0.36 10.36
CA SER A 112 0.24 0.69 9.36
C SER A 112 1.51 1.49 9.63
N TYR A 113 2.16 2.03 8.59
CA TYR A 113 3.36 2.88 8.74
C TYR A 113 3.21 3.98 9.80
N ALA A 114 2.00 4.52 9.96
CA ALA A 114 1.72 5.54 10.96
C ALA A 114 1.70 4.99 12.40
N GLU A 115 1.19 3.78 12.60
CA GLU A 115 1.17 3.10 13.90
C GLU A 115 2.58 2.64 14.30
N GLU A 116 3.36 2.15 13.34
CA GLU A 116 4.77 1.77 13.55
C GLU A 116 5.62 2.98 13.92
N ALA A 117 5.52 4.07 13.14
CA ALA A 117 6.19 5.33 13.44
C ALA A 117 5.80 5.88 14.83
N ALA A 118 4.51 5.88 15.17
CA ALA A 118 4.04 6.34 16.48
C ALA A 118 4.58 5.46 17.63
N THR A 119 4.64 4.15 17.41
CA THR A 119 5.15 3.19 18.38
C THR A 119 6.66 3.34 18.59
N ALA A 120 7.42 3.52 17.51
CA ALA A 120 8.86 3.80 17.56
C ALA A 120 9.15 5.09 18.35
N MET A 121 8.47 6.18 18.02
CA MET A 121 8.59 7.46 18.75
C MET A 121 8.27 7.31 20.24
N LYS A 122 7.22 6.55 20.57
CA LYS A 122 6.82 6.27 21.96
C LYS A 122 7.86 5.43 22.72
N ASN A 123 8.49 4.47 22.06
CA ASN A 123 9.43 3.55 22.68
C ASN A 123 10.89 4.04 22.66
N ARG A 124 11.21 5.09 21.89
CA ARG A 124 12.57 5.63 21.80
C ARG A 124 13.22 5.96 23.17
N PRO A 125 12.53 6.54 24.17
CA PRO A 125 13.11 6.74 25.49
C PRO A 125 13.58 5.45 26.19
N LYS A 126 12.94 4.31 25.88
CA LYS A 126 13.28 3.01 26.47
C LYS A 126 14.62 2.46 25.98
N LEU A 127 15.14 2.96 24.85
CA LEU A 127 16.47 2.55 24.35
C LEU A 127 17.56 2.90 25.38
N ALA A 128 17.48 4.10 25.97
CA ALA A 128 18.38 4.52 27.03
C ALA A 128 18.09 3.82 28.36
N GLU A 129 16.80 3.63 28.69
CA GLU A 129 16.38 2.94 29.92
C GLU A 129 16.90 1.50 29.99
N LEU A 130 16.87 0.80 28.86
CA LEU A 130 17.24 -0.62 28.76
C LEU A 130 18.63 -0.84 28.15
N GLU A 131 19.46 0.19 28.05
CA GLU A 131 20.77 0.10 27.38
C GLU A 131 21.65 -1.01 27.94
N ALA A 132 21.73 -1.12 29.28
CA ALA A 132 22.50 -2.16 29.95
C ALA A 132 21.97 -3.56 29.61
N ASP A 133 20.65 -3.74 29.62
CA ASP A 133 20.00 -5.01 29.26
C ASP A 133 20.29 -5.37 27.80
N LEU A 134 20.13 -4.43 26.90
CA LEU A 134 20.34 -4.61 25.45
C LEU A 134 21.79 -4.98 25.12
N LYS A 135 22.77 -4.39 25.82
CA LYS A 135 24.20 -4.68 25.61
C LYS A 135 24.64 -6.05 26.15
N MET A 136 23.85 -6.70 27.00
CA MET A 136 24.15 -8.07 27.46
C MET A 136 24.03 -9.12 26.35
N PHE A 137 23.32 -8.81 25.27
CA PHE A 137 22.99 -9.76 24.22
C PHE A 137 23.81 -9.49 22.96
N PRO A 138 24.90 -10.26 22.72
CA PRO A 138 25.71 -10.12 21.52
C PRO A 138 24.95 -10.64 20.30
N ALA A 139 25.09 -9.92 19.19
CA ALA A 139 24.55 -10.27 17.90
C ALA A 139 25.62 -10.96 17.01
N PRO A 140 25.23 -11.84 16.06
CA PRO A 140 26.17 -12.58 15.21
C PRO A 140 27.08 -11.72 14.33
N ASP A 141 26.72 -10.46 14.08
CA ASP A 141 27.47 -9.48 13.29
C ASP A 141 28.52 -8.71 14.12
N GLY A 142 28.78 -9.15 15.36
CA GLY A 142 29.71 -8.50 16.27
C GLY A 142 29.14 -7.26 16.97
N LYS A 143 27.84 -7.00 16.81
CA LYS A 143 27.09 -5.94 17.50
C LYS A 143 26.36 -6.50 18.72
N THR A 144 25.41 -5.74 19.25
CA THR A 144 24.51 -6.15 20.33
C THR A 144 23.04 -5.94 19.95
N LEU A 145 22.10 -6.45 20.76
CA LEU A 145 20.68 -6.12 20.60
C LEU A 145 20.42 -4.60 20.69
N HIS A 146 21.28 -3.83 21.36
CA HIS A 146 21.17 -2.37 21.38
C HIS A 146 21.23 -1.80 19.96
N ASP A 147 22.16 -2.28 19.14
CA ASP A 147 22.34 -1.81 17.77
C ASP A 147 21.15 -2.19 16.87
N TRP A 148 20.59 -3.38 17.07
CA TRP A 148 19.41 -3.83 16.33
C TRP A 148 18.15 -3.04 16.74
N VAL A 149 17.95 -2.79 18.03
CA VAL A 149 16.83 -1.98 18.53
C VAL A 149 16.98 -0.52 18.10
N SER A 150 18.20 0.03 18.07
CA SER A 150 18.42 1.36 17.47
C SER A 150 17.97 1.37 16.01
N GLY A 151 18.43 0.40 15.20
CA GLY A 151 18.04 0.30 13.79
C GLY A 151 16.54 0.15 13.58
N PHE A 152 15.86 -0.62 14.45
CA PHE A 152 14.40 -0.74 14.47
C PHE A 152 13.70 0.61 14.70
N LEU A 153 14.10 1.33 15.74
CA LEU A 153 13.50 2.62 16.09
C LEU A 153 13.84 3.74 15.08
N ASP A 154 15.05 3.72 14.54
CA ASP A 154 15.49 4.66 13.52
C ASP A 154 14.69 4.47 12.23
N ALA A 155 14.40 3.22 11.82
CA ALA A 155 13.52 2.95 10.69
C ALA A 155 12.08 3.44 10.94
N GLY A 156 11.56 3.29 12.16
CA GLY A 156 10.24 3.84 12.52
C GLY A 156 10.17 5.37 12.47
N ASP A 157 11.24 6.06 12.85
CA ASP A 157 11.33 7.52 12.73
C ASP A 157 11.52 7.98 11.28
N ASP A 158 12.26 7.22 10.48
CA ASP A 158 12.36 7.43 9.03
C ASP A 158 10.96 7.33 8.39
N LEU A 159 10.13 6.35 8.78
CA LEU A 159 8.73 6.25 8.32
C LEU A 159 7.95 7.53 8.66
N SER A 160 8.10 8.06 9.88
CA SER A 160 7.47 9.32 10.29
C SER A 160 7.88 10.49 9.38
N THR A 161 9.18 10.58 9.10
CA THR A 161 9.77 11.63 8.25
C THR A 161 9.24 11.53 6.82
N LEU A 162 9.28 10.33 6.23
CA LEU A 162 8.76 10.09 4.88
C LEU A 162 7.26 10.35 4.79
N LEU A 163 6.47 9.98 5.80
CA LEU A 163 5.04 10.30 5.84
C LEU A 163 4.78 11.81 5.90
N ASN A 164 5.59 12.55 6.66
CA ASN A 164 5.53 14.00 6.73
C ASN A 164 5.94 14.65 5.40
N GLU A 165 7.07 14.26 4.80
CA GLU A 165 7.50 14.74 3.49
C GLU A 165 6.44 14.48 2.42
N ARG A 166 5.86 13.29 2.45
CA ARG A 166 4.76 12.90 1.57
C ARG A 166 3.54 13.79 1.74
N SER A 167 3.27 14.28 2.95
CA SER A 167 2.20 15.25 3.22
C SER A 167 2.50 16.63 2.62
N LEU A 168 3.77 17.06 2.65
CA LEU A 168 4.22 18.37 2.16
C LEU A 168 4.24 18.47 0.63
N VAL A 169 4.61 17.38 -0.05
CA VAL A 169 4.53 17.26 -1.53
C VAL A 169 3.10 17.52 -2.05
N GLY A 170 2.09 17.35 -1.19
CA GLY A 170 0.69 17.54 -1.52
C GLY A 170 0.16 18.98 -1.45
N VAL A 171 0.84 19.98 -0.90
CA VAL A 171 0.14 21.23 -0.51
C VAL A 171 -0.09 22.23 -1.65
N SER A 172 0.84 22.39 -2.61
CA SER A 172 0.68 23.34 -3.74
C SER A 172 0.24 22.68 -5.06
N SER A 173 0.41 21.36 -5.16
CA SER A 173 0.19 20.59 -6.40
C SER A 173 -1.08 19.71 -6.38
N ASN A 174 -1.73 19.54 -5.22
CA ASN A 174 -2.95 18.73 -5.10
C ASN A 174 -4.19 19.36 -5.73
N GLU A 175 -4.32 20.68 -5.79
CA GLU A 175 -5.59 21.28 -6.26
C GLU A 175 -5.86 20.92 -7.71
N ASN A 176 -4.86 21.06 -8.58
CA ASN A 176 -4.97 20.69 -10.00
C ASN A 176 -5.15 19.18 -10.19
N GLY A 177 -4.42 18.35 -9.45
CA GLY A 177 -4.57 16.89 -9.51
C GLY A 177 -5.93 16.40 -9.00
N THR A 178 -6.41 16.95 -7.89
CA THR A 178 -7.71 16.62 -7.29
C THR A 178 -8.87 17.07 -8.18
N LYS A 179 -8.76 18.28 -8.76
CA LYS A 179 -9.73 18.78 -9.74
C LYS A 179 -9.73 17.90 -10.99
N LEU A 180 -8.57 17.61 -11.58
CA LEU A 180 -8.48 16.77 -12.77
C LEU A 180 -9.04 15.36 -12.52
N ARG A 181 -8.75 14.78 -11.36
CA ARG A 181 -9.31 13.50 -10.92
C ARG A 181 -10.83 13.56 -10.83
N SER A 182 -11.38 14.54 -10.12
CA SER A 182 -12.83 14.64 -9.91
C SER A 182 -13.59 14.91 -11.21
N GLU A 183 -13.06 15.76 -12.08
CA GLU A 183 -13.60 16.03 -13.41
C GLU A 183 -13.57 14.79 -14.32
N THR A 184 -12.49 14.03 -14.29
CA THR A 184 -12.35 12.79 -15.08
C THR A 184 -13.33 11.72 -14.60
N ILE A 185 -13.46 11.55 -13.28
CA ILE A 185 -14.45 10.63 -12.70
C ILE A 185 -15.88 11.05 -13.09
N LYS A 186 -16.20 12.35 -13.02
CA LYS A 186 -17.50 12.87 -13.45
C LYS A 186 -17.78 12.56 -14.92
N LEU A 187 -16.79 12.76 -15.79
CA LEU A 187 -16.90 12.47 -17.22
C LEU A 187 -17.13 10.97 -17.49
N LEU A 188 -16.44 10.08 -16.76
CA LEU A 188 -16.67 8.63 -16.84
C LEU A 188 -18.07 8.23 -16.38
N TYR A 189 -18.60 8.85 -15.31
CA TYR A 189 -19.97 8.61 -14.87
C TYR A 189 -21.01 9.08 -15.90
N GLN A 190 -20.80 10.25 -16.49
CA GLN A 190 -21.66 10.77 -17.56
C GLN A 190 -21.62 9.87 -18.78
N PHE A 191 -20.44 9.44 -19.22
CA PHE A 191 -20.28 8.49 -20.31
C PHE A 191 -21.04 7.19 -20.04
N ARG A 192 -20.86 6.58 -18.86
CA ARG A 192 -21.55 5.33 -18.48
C ARG A 192 -23.07 5.48 -18.50
N ALA A 193 -23.58 6.61 -18.01
CA ALA A 193 -25.02 6.89 -18.01
C ALA A 193 -25.55 7.06 -19.44
N THR A 194 -24.91 7.87 -20.27
CA THR A 194 -25.32 8.08 -21.67
C THR A 194 -25.26 6.78 -22.47
N LEU A 195 -24.24 5.94 -22.27
CA LEU A 195 -24.12 4.65 -22.93
C LEU A 195 -25.28 3.71 -22.57
N ARG A 196 -25.70 3.68 -21.30
CA ARG A 196 -26.85 2.86 -20.88
C ARG A 196 -28.13 3.27 -21.59
N THR A 197 -28.42 4.57 -21.63
CA THR A 197 -29.57 5.12 -22.36
C THR A 197 -29.49 4.79 -23.85
N GLU A 198 -28.32 4.93 -24.48
CA GLU A 198 -28.14 4.56 -25.89
C GLU A 198 -28.40 3.06 -26.11
N MET A 199 -27.92 2.19 -25.21
CA MET A 199 -28.16 0.76 -25.30
C MET A 199 -29.65 0.40 -25.13
N GLU A 200 -30.38 1.08 -24.25
CA GLU A 200 -31.84 0.89 -24.09
C GLU A 200 -32.58 1.20 -25.39
N GLU A 201 -32.23 2.31 -26.05
CA GLU A 201 -32.88 2.81 -27.27
C GLU A 201 -32.37 2.15 -28.57
N ASN A 202 -31.19 1.51 -28.56
CA ASN A 202 -30.58 0.93 -29.75
C ASN A 202 -30.37 -0.59 -29.63
N PRO A 203 -31.28 -1.41 -30.18
CA PRO A 203 -31.16 -2.86 -30.19
C PRO A 203 -29.98 -3.45 -30.94
N ALA A 204 -29.34 -2.69 -31.83
CA ALA A 204 -28.18 -3.16 -32.57
C ALA A 204 -26.90 -3.18 -31.71
N LEU A 205 -26.87 -2.49 -30.56
CA LEU A 205 -25.71 -2.49 -29.68
C LEU A 205 -25.63 -3.77 -28.84
N PRO A 206 -24.41 -4.32 -28.63
CA PRO A 206 -24.22 -5.46 -27.74
C PRO A 206 -24.71 -5.15 -26.33
N ARG A 207 -25.54 -6.04 -25.76
CA ARG A 207 -26.13 -5.85 -24.42
C ARG A 207 -25.13 -5.89 -23.28
N ASP A 208 -23.91 -6.34 -23.54
CA ASP A 208 -22.80 -6.32 -22.62
C ASP A 208 -21.76 -5.23 -22.90
N LEU A 209 -22.01 -4.32 -23.84
CA LEU A 209 -21.06 -3.27 -24.25
C LEU A 209 -20.59 -2.41 -23.07
N GLU A 210 -21.50 -2.00 -22.18
CA GLU A 210 -21.14 -1.28 -20.97
C GLU A 210 -20.14 -2.06 -20.12
N ARG A 211 -20.40 -3.36 -19.90
CA ARG A 211 -19.51 -4.23 -19.11
C ARG A 211 -18.14 -4.35 -19.79
N ARG A 212 -18.11 -4.50 -21.12
CA ARG A 212 -16.86 -4.52 -21.87
C ARG A 212 -16.10 -3.22 -21.65
N LEU A 213 -16.71 -2.06 -21.80
CA LEU A 213 -16.00 -0.79 -21.65
C LEU A 213 -15.54 -0.48 -20.22
N PHE A 214 -16.34 -0.83 -19.20
CA PHE A 214 -16.10 -0.41 -17.82
C PHE A 214 -15.52 -1.47 -16.88
N SER A 215 -15.42 -2.74 -17.32
CA SER A 215 -14.92 -3.85 -16.48
C SER A 215 -13.59 -3.55 -15.80
N TYR A 216 -12.63 -2.97 -16.52
CA TYR A 216 -11.32 -2.66 -15.97
C TYR A 216 -11.35 -1.52 -14.94
N PHE A 217 -12.13 -0.46 -15.18
CA PHE A 217 -12.35 0.59 -14.18
C PHE A 217 -13.05 0.06 -12.93
N ASP A 218 -14.00 -0.85 -13.11
CA ASP A 218 -14.73 -1.50 -12.00
C ASP A 218 -13.78 -2.39 -11.18
N GLU A 219 -12.88 -3.11 -11.85
CA GLU A 219 -11.82 -3.88 -11.21
C GLU A 219 -10.86 -3.00 -10.41
N LEU A 220 -10.29 -1.95 -11.01
CA LEU A 220 -9.41 -0.99 -10.34
C LEU A 220 -10.09 -0.38 -9.10
N ASN A 221 -11.36 0.02 -9.25
CA ASN A 221 -12.14 0.59 -8.15
C ASN A 221 -12.41 -0.43 -7.04
N THR A 222 -12.54 -1.72 -7.38
CA THR A 222 -12.73 -2.81 -6.41
C THR A 222 -11.43 -3.16 -5.69
N ARG A 223 -10.31 -3.24 -6.42
CA ARG A 223 -8.97 -3.39 -5.84
C ARG A 223 -8.70 -2.29 -4.81
N ARG A 224 -9.04 -1.03 -5.13
CA ARG A 224 -8.92 0.10 -4.18
C ARG A 224 -9.84 0.02 -2.96
N LYS A 225 -11.04 -0.53 -3.10
CA LYS A 225 -11.91 -0.80 -1.95
C LYS A 225 -11.32 -1.85 -1.00
N ARG A 226 -10.61 -2.84 -1.57
CA ARG A 226 -9.96 -3.92 -0.82
C ARG A 226 -8.66 -3.44 -0.20
N SER A 227 -7.79 -2.75 -0.94
CA SER A 227 -6.53 -2.18 -0.44
C SER A 227 -6.73 -1.08 0.62
N GLY A 228 -7.90 -0.41 0.64
CA GLY A 228 -8.24 0.48 1.75
C GLY A 228 -8.62 -0.27 3.04
N LYS A 229 -8.71 -1.60 3.01
CA LYS A 229 -9.10 -2.49 4.12
C LYS A 229 -8.06 -3.55 4.48
N SER A 230 -7.19 -3.94 3.56
CA SER A 230 -6.14 -4.94 3.75
C SER A 230 -4.77 -4.26 3.59
N LYS A 231 -4.42 -3.48 4.62
CA LYS A 231 -3.16 -2.75 4.91
C LYS A 231 -2.45 -2.12 3.69
N THR A 232 -1.31 -1.47 3.88
CA THR A 232 -0.33 -1.43 2.79
C THR A 232 0.07 -2.89 2.60
N GLU A 233 -0.46 -3.63 1.61
CA GLU A 233 -0.29 -5.09 1.57
C GLU A 233 -0.29 -5.67 0.15
N ALA A 234 0.75 -6.45 -0.15
CA ALA A 234 0.86 -7.32 -1.31
C ALA A 234 0.21 -8.70 -1.04
N PRO A 235 -0.16 -9.47 -2.08
CA PRO A 235 -1.08 -10.60 -1.96
C PRO A 235 -0.38 -11.90 -1.52
N ALA A 236 -1.03 -12.64 -0.62
CA ALA A 236 -0.77 -14.06 -0.41
C ALA A 236 -1.40 -14.88 -1.55
N GLU A 237 -0.55 -15.41 -2.43
CA GLU A 237 -0.89 -16.57 -3.27
C GLU A 237 -0.45 -17.86 -2.57
N GLY A 238 -1.28 -18.90 -2.67
CA GLY A 238 -0.82 -20.27 -2.49
C GLY A 238 -1.72 -21.24 -1.73
N SER A 239 -3.04 -21.27 -1.98
CA SER A 239 -3.84 -22.46 -1.68
C SER A 239 -3.44 -23.57 -2.66
N ALA A 240 -2.61 -24.51 -2.21
CA ALA A 240 -2.37 -25.77 -2.92
C ALA A 240 -3.55 -26.75 -2.67
N PRO A 241 -4.05 -27.45 -3.70
CA PRO A 241 -5.10 -28.45 -3.54
C PRO A 241 -4.47 -29.81 -3.21
N THR A 242 -4.68 -30.33 -2.01
CA THR A 242 -4.45 -31.76 -1.77
C THR A 242 -5.73 -32.51 -2.12
N GLY A 243 -5.77 -33.00 -3.36
CA GLY A 243 -6.64 -34.11 -3.73
C GLY A 243 -6.29 -35.34 -2.88
N ASN A 244 -7.33 -36.00 -2.38
CA ASN A 244 -7.18 -37.30 -1.75
C ASN A 244 -7.58 -38.38 -2.77
N PRO A 245 -6.68 -39.26 -3.21
CA PRO A 245 -7.08 -40.48 -3.90
C PRO A 245 -7.50 -41.52 -2.84
N GLY A 246 -8.49 -42.34 -3.18
CA GLY A 246 -8.99 -43.40 -2.32
C GLY A 246 -7.94 -44.47 -2.00
N GLY A 247 -8.15 -45.08 -0.83
CA GLY A 247 -7.48 -46.26 -0.31
C GLY A 247 -8.11 -46.63 1.03
#